data_AF-A0A822FK52-F1
#
_entry.id   AF-A0A822FK52-F1
#
_cell.length_a   1.000
_cell.length_b   1.000
_cell.length_c   1.000
_cell.angle_alpha   90.00
_cell.angle_beta   90.00
_cell.angle_gamma   90.00
#
_symmetry.space_group_name_H-M   'P 1'
#
loop_
_entity.id
_entity.type
_entity.pdbx_description
1 polymer ?
#
loop_
_entity_poly.entity_id
_entity_poly.type
_entity_poly.pdbx_seq_one_letter_code
_entity_poly.pdbx_strand_id
1 'polypeptide(L)' 'VINLCRPLKANLKIYRARFSEITFNSATRALTNLIQPDERVSAAVDVRQELDLRIGAAFTRFQTLRLQRLFGFDSKQ' A
#
# COMPACT_ATOMS: atom_id res chain seq x y z
N VAL A 1 8.70 7.15 0.05
CA VAL A 1 9.50 8.35 0.39
C VAL A 1 10.77 8.01 1.16
N ILE A 2 10.70 7.41 2.35
CA ILE A 2 11.90 7.05 3.16
C ILE A 2 12.93 6.25 2.36
N ASN A 3 12.51 5.18 1.67
CA ASN A 3 13.40 4.34 0.87
C ASN A 3 14.04 5.07 -0.32
N LEU A 4 13.43 6.15 -0.82
CA LEU A 4 14.01 7.00 -1.86
C LEU A 4 15.11 7.90 -1.29
N CYS A 5 14.94 8.41 -0.07
CA CYS A 5 15.86 9.37 0.54
C CYS A 5 17.10 8.71 1.19
N ARG A 6 16.96 7.51 1.76
CA ARG A 6 18.06 6.81 2.46
C ARG A 6 19.32 6.63 1.60
N PRO A 7 19.25 6.20 0.33
CA PRO A 7 20.45 6.05 -0.51
C PRO A 7 21.20 7.36 -0.75
N LEU A 8 20.50 8.50 -0.77
CA LEU A 8 21.09 9.82 -0.99
C LEU A 8 21.79 10.37 0.26
N LYS A 9 21.29 10.01 1.45
CA LYS A 9 21.87 10.40 2.74
C LYS A 9 21.58 9.35 3.80
N ALA A 10 22.52 8.42 3.98
CA ALA A 10 22.38 7.28 4.90
C ALA A 10 22.10 7.70 6.35
N ASN A 11 22.73 8.78 6.81
CA ASN A 11 22.60 9.30 8.18
C ASN A 11 21.47 10.35 8.34
N LEU A 12 20.51 10.38 7.41
CA LEU A 12 19.36 11.27 7.54
C LEU A 12 18.49 10.85 8.72
N LYS A 13 18.31 11.74 9.70
CA LYS A 13 17.33 11.55 10.77
C LYS A 13 15.93 11.73 10.20
N ILE A 14 15.10 10.69 10.31
CA ILE A 14 13.73 10.67 9.78
C ILE A 14 12.76 10.63 10.95
N TYR A 15 11.73 11.46 10.88
CA TYR A 15 10.65 11.50 11.85
C TYR A 15 9.30 11.59 11.15
N ARG A 16 8.24 11.23 11.86
CA ARG A 16 6.85 11.28 11.42
C ARG A 16 6.04 12.19 12.34
N ALA A 17 5.41 13.20 11.75
CA ALA A 17 4.36 13.96 12.42
C ALA A 17 3.07 13.12 12.43
N ARG A 18 2.37 13.06 13.57
CA ARG A 18 1.08 12.37 13.71
C ARG A 18 0.01 13.36 14.14
N PHE A 19 -1.04 13.46 13.36
CA PHE A 19 -2.22 14.29 13.61
C PHE A 19 -3.47 13.56 13.08
N SER A 20 -4.63 13.89 13.62
CA SER A 20 -5.94 13.30 13.25
C SER A 20 -6.91 14.32 12.66
N GLU A 21 -6.50 15.58 12.58
CA GLU A 21 -7.29 16.70 12.08
C GLU A 21 -6.37 17.74 11.44
N ILE A 22 -6.89 18.51 10.50
CA ILE A 22 -6.14 19.55 9.79
C ILE A 22 -6.50 20.90 10.41
N THR A 23 -5.95 21.17 11.58
CA THR A 23 -6.11 22.43 12.33
C THR A 23 -4.75 22.95 12.76
N PHE A 24 -4.63 24.28 12.95
CA PHE A 24 -3.38 24.90 13.40
C PHE A 24 -2.85 24.27 14.70
N ASN A 25 -3.73 24.09 15.69
CA ASN A 25 -3.35 23.52 16.98
C ASN A 25 -2.85 22.07 16.86
N SER A 26 -3.49 21.25 16.00
CA SER A 26 -3.07 19.86 15.78
C SER A 26 -1.72 19.76 15.07
N ALA A 27 -1.52 20.58 14.03
CA ALA A 27 -0.25 20.65 13.32
C ALA A 27 0.90 21.08 14.25
N THR A 28 0.69 22.13 15.05
CA THR A 28 1.70 22.62 16.00
C THR A 28 2.06 21.55 17.03
N ARG A 29 1.07 20.85 17.62
CA ARG A 29 1.32 19.72 18.53
C ARG A 29 2.08 18.57 17.87
N ALA A 30 1.77 18.26 16.61
CA ALA A 30 2.44 17.18 15.88
C ALA A 30 3.91 17.51 15.55
N LEU A 31 4.20 18.77 15.25
CA LEU A 31 5.56 19.25 14.96
C LEU A 31 6.43 19.31 16.23
N THR A 32 5.86 19.57 17.40
CA THR A 32 6.59 19.53 18.67
C THR A 32 6.76 18.12 19.23
N ASN A 33 5.95 17.15 18.79
CA ASN A 33 5.95 15.75 19.26
C ASN A 33 6.19 14.77 18.09
N LEU A 34 7.30 14.95 17.40
CA LEU A 34 7.70 14.07 16.30
C LEU A 34 8.05 12.66 16.81
N ILE A 35 7.57 11.64 16.11
CA ILE A 35 7.80 10.22 16.45
C ILE A 35 8.63 9.52 15.37
N GLN A 36 9.11 8.31 15.68
CA GLN A 36 9.70 7.45 14.66
C GLN A 36 8.60 6.86 13.75
N PRO A 37 8.85 6.73 12.43
CA PRO A 37 7.96 5.98 11.55
C PRO A 37 7.81 4.53 12.03
N ASP A 38 6.58 4.04 12.10
CA ASP A 38 6.30 2.64 12.44
C ASP A 38 6.43 1.73 11.21
N GLU A 39 7.49 0.93 11.19
CA GLU A 39 7.79 -0.01 10.10
C GLU A 39 6.82 -1.19 10.05
N ARG A 40 6.23 -1.60 11.20
CA ARG A 40 5.34 -2.77 11.26
C ARG A 40 4.06 -2.52 10.47
N VAL A 41 3.51 -1.32 10.58
CA VAL A 41 2.33 -0.91 9.80
C VAL A 41 2.65 -0.86 8.31
N SER A 42 3.84 -0.40 7.93
CA SER A 42 4.28 -0.44 6.53
C SER A 42 4.39 -1.87 6.00
N ALA A 43 5.07 -2.74 6.75
CA ALA A 43 5.24 -4.14 6.37
C ALA A 43 3.89 -4.87 6.25
N ALA A 44 2.92 -4.60 7.14
CA ALA A 44 1.57 -5.15 7.03
C ALA A 44 0.87 -4.73 5.73
N VAL A 45 1.06 -3.49 5.28
CA VAL A 45 0.53 -3.01 4.00
C VAL A 45 1.23 -3.68 2.81
N ASP A 46 2.53 -3.93 2.89
CA ASP A 46 3.28 -4.64 1.83
C ASP A 46 2.85 -6.10 1.71
N VAL A 47 2.71 -6.81 2.83
CA VAL A 47 2.18 -8.18 2.87
C VAL A 47 0.78 -8.24 2.25
N ARG A 48 -0.11 -7.31 2.62
CA ARG A 48 -1.46 -7.28 2.05
C ARG A 48 -1.44 -7.02 0.55
N GLN A 49 -0.61 -6.09 0.06
CA GLN A 49 -0.48 -5.83 -1.38
C GLN A 49 -0.06 -7.10 -2.15
N GLU A 50 0.90 -7.84 -1.61
CA GLU A 50 1.36 -9.09 -2.22
C GLU A 50 0.26 -10.17 -2.23
N LEU A 51 -0.47 -10.32 -1.13
CA LEU A 51 -1.61 -11.25 -1.04
C LEU A 51 -2.70 -10.88 -2.05
N ASP A 52 -3.12 -9.62 -2.09
CA ASP A 52 -4.16 -9.13 -2.99
C ASP A 52 -3.77 -9.37 -4.45
N LEU A 53 -2.51 -9.10 -4.82
CA LEU A 53 -2.02 -9.34 -6.17
C LEU A 53 -1.99 -10.83 -6.52
N ARG A 54 -1.40 -11.67 -5.67
CA ARG A 54 -1.21 -13.09 -5.96
C ARG A 54 -2.54 -13.83 -6.02
N ILE A 55 -3.37 -13.64 -5.00
CA ILE A 55 -4.68 -14.29 -4.89
C ILE A 55 -5.59 -13.74 -6.00
N GLY A 56 -5.68 -12.41 -6.14
CA GLY A 56 -6.49 -11.77 -7.17
C GLY A 56 -6.11 -12.25 -8.57
N ALA A 57 -4.83 -12.17 -8.95
CA ALA A 57 -4.39 -12.60 -10.28
C ALA A 57 -4.63 -14.10 -10.54
N ALA A 58 -4.39 -14.97 -9.56
CA ALA A 58 -4.61 -16.40 -9.71
C ALA A 58 -6.09 -16.73 -9.93
N PHE A 59 -6.98 -16.23 -9.08
CA PHE A 59 -8.41 -16.50 -9.17
C PHE A 59 -9.07 -15.81 -10.36
N THR A 60 -8.72 -14.56 -10.65
CA THR A 60 -9.21 -13.86 -11.85
C THR A 60 -8.80 -14.63 -13.10
N ARG A 61 -7.52 -15.01 -13.25
CA ARG A 61 -7.07 -15.76 -14.43
C ARG A 61 -7.78 -17.10 -14.56
N PHE A 62 -7.92 -17.85 -13.47
CA PHE A 62 -8.61 -19.13 -13.47
C PHE A 62 -10.08 -18.98 -13.89
N GLN A 63 -10.82 -18.10 -13.22
CA GLN A 63 -12.25 -17.93 -13.44
C GLN A 63 -12.52 -17.32 -14.82
N THR A 64 -11.81 -16.26 -15.21
CA THR A 64 -11.99 -15.62 -16.52
C THR A 64 -11.76 -16.61 -17.65
N LEU A 65 -10.64 -17.35 -17.65
CA LEU A 65 -10.36 -18.30 -18.72
C LEU A 65 -11.32 -19.49 -18.73
N ARG A 66 -11.73 -19.97 -17.55
CA ARG A 66 -12.69 -21.08 -17.45
C ARG A 66 -14.08 -20.67 -17.94
N LEU A 67 -14.58 -19.52 -17.49
CA LEU A 67 -15.92 -19.03 -17.84
C LEU A 67 -15.99 -18.60 -19.31
N GLN A 68 -14.93 -17.99 -19.86
CA GLN A 68 -14.85 -17.73 -21.30
C GLN A 68 -14.94 -19.01 -22.13
N ARG A 69 -14.35 -20.13 -21.68
CA ARG A 69 -14.48 -21.42 -22.38
C ARG A 69 -15.87 -22.05 -22.24
N LEU A 70 -16.54 -21.85 -21.11
CA LEU A 70 -17.84 -22.46 -20.83
C LEU A 70 -19.02 -21.69 -21.44
N PHE A 71 -18.92 -20.36 -21.50
CA PHE A 71 -20.02 -19.46 -21.85
C PHE A 71 -19.61 -18.36 -22.86
N GLY A 72 -18.38 -18.38 -23.35
CA GLY A 72 -17.97 -17.47 -24.42
C GLY A 72 -18.87 -17.72 -25.63
N PHE A 73 -19.54 -16.66 -26.08
CA PHE A 73 -20.48 -16.70 -27.19
C PHE A 73 -19.84 -17.36 -28.42
N ASP A 74 -20.14 -18.63 -28.63
CA ASP A 74 -20.21 -19.19 -29.98
C ASP A 74 -21.41 -18.53 -30.64
N SER A 75 -21.24 -17.28 -31.05
CA SER A 75 -22.11 -16.62 -32.01
C SER A 75 -21.86 -17.23 -33.39
N LYS A 76 -22.21 -18.51 -33.56
CA LYS A 76 -22.49 -19.20 -34.82
C LYS A 76 -23.32 -20.47 -34.55
N GLN A 77 -24.63 -20.29 -34.37
CA GLN A 77 -25.61 -21.21 -34.96
C GLN A 77 -26.87 -20.44 -35.31
#